data_AF-A0A933RA38-F1
#
_entry.id   AF-A0A933RA38-F1
#
_cell.length_a   1.000
_cell.length_b   1.000
_cell.length_c   1.000
_cell.angle_alpha   90.00
_cell.angle_beta   90.00
_cell.angle_gamma   90.00
#
_symmetry.space_group_name_H-M   'P 1'
#
loop_
_entity.id
_entity.type
_entity.pdbx_description
1 polymer ?
#
loop_
_entity_poly.entity_id
_entity_poly.type
_entity_poly.pdbx_seq_one_letter_code
_entity_poly.pdbx_strand_id
1 'polypeptide(L)'
;MNAHEVVFMVNEIGMTPAQAIASSTIKPARLLHRQYQLGSIEAGKLADLIAVPADPFDDIAAITAVHWVMKGGRVYRSDAA
;
A
#
# COMPACT_ATOMS: atom_id res chain seq x y z
N MET A 1 7.94 1.89 6.25
CA MET A 1 6.75 2.50 6.87
C MET A 1 5.78 1.38 7.19
N ASN A 2 5.21 1.43 8.39
CA ASN A 2 4.21 0.50 8.92
C ASN A 2 2.79 1.00 8.57
N ALA A 3 1.83 0.09 8.42
CA ALA A 3 0.41 0.41 8.20
C ALA A 3 -0.16 1.35 9.27
N HIS A 4 0.19 1.16 10.54
CA HIS A 4 -0.27 2.05 11.62
C HIS A 4 0.25 3.49 11.49
N GLU A 5 1.43 3.69 10.90
CA GLU A 5 1.97 5.04 10.64
C GLU A 5 1.14 5.75 9.56
N VAL A 6 0.66 5.02 8.54
CA VAL A 6 -0.21 5.56 7.50
C VAL A 6 -1.57 5.99 8.07
N VAL A 7 -2.15 5.18 8.97
CA VAL A 7 -3.38 5.54 9.68
C VAL A 7 -3.18 6.81 10.52
N PHE A 8 -2.06 6.89 11.26
CA PHE A 8 -1.71 8.08 12.03
C PHE A 8 -1.57 9.34 11.16
N MET A 9 -0.98 9.23 9.96
CA MET A 9 -0.85 10.35 9.03
C MET A 9 -2.20 10.94 8.62
N VAL A 10 -3.23 10.12 8.51
CA VAL A 10 -4.58 10.60 8.17
C VAL A 10 -5.25 11.18 9.42
N ASN A 11 -5.29 10.42 10.50
CA ASN A 11 -6.11 10.76 11.68
C ASN A 11 -5.54 11.90 12.51
N GLU A 12 -4.21 11.96 12.66
CA GLU A 12 -3.55 12.90 13.59
C GLU A 12 -2.78 14.02 12.87
N ILE A 13 -2.27 13.75 11.66
CA ILE A 13 -1.51 14.75 10.88
C ILE A 13 -2.41 15.48 9.86
N GLY A 14 -3.56 14.92 9.50
CA GLY A 14 -4.52 15.53 8.57
C GLY A 14 -4.18 15.34 7.08
N MET A 15 -3.38 14.33 6.73
CA MET A 15 -3.21 13.94 5.32
C MET A 15 -4.50 13.33 4.76
N THR A 16 -4.74 13.47 3.46
CA THR A 16 -5.79 12.68 2.82
C THR A 16 -5.37 11.20 2.72
N PRO A 17 -6.32 10.24 2.66
CA PRO A 17 -5.99 8.82 2.45
C PRO A 17 -5.09 8.60 1.23
N ALA A 18 -5.35 9.29 0.12
CA ALA A 18 -4.52 9.21 -1.08
C ALA A 18 -3.08 9.71 -0.85
N GLN A 19 -2.89 10.79 -0.09
CA GLN A 19 -1.55 11.31 0.23
C GLN A 19 -0.75 10.35 1.11
N ALA A 20 -1.42 9.71 2.07
CA ALA A 20 -0.84 8.74 3.00
C ALA A 20 -0.52 7.41 2.29
N ILE A 21 -1.42 6.88 1.45
CA ILE A 21 -1.13 5.69 0.62
C ILE A 21 0.06 5.96 -0.30
N ALA A 22 0.13 7.15 -0.91
CA ALA A 22 1.26 7.55 -1.76
C ALA A 22 2.59 7.63 -0.98
N SER A 23 2.58 7.96 0.32
CA SER A 23 3.79 7.96 1.15
C SER A 23 4.30 6.55 1.48
N SER A 24 3.45 5.52 1.38
CA SER A 24 3.84 4.09 1.46
C SER A 24 4.20 3.44 0.14
N THR A 25 3.93 4.08 -1.00
CA THR A 25 4.00 3.43 -2.31
C THR A 25 4.93 4.19 -3.25
N ILE A 26 4.41 5.15 -4.02
CA ILE A 26 5.16 5.79 -5.10
C ILE A 26 6.21 6.79 -4.59
N LYS A 27 5.98 7.48 -3.47
CA LYS A 27 6.95 8.44 -2.92
C LYS A 27 8.27 7.75 -2.51
N PRO A 28 8.28 6.68 -1.70
CA PRO A 28 9.52 5.97 -1.37
C PRO A 28 10.14 5.29 -2.59
N ALA A 29 9.33 4.78 -3.53
CA ALA A 29 9.86 4.23 -4.78
C ALA A 29 10.63 5.30 -5.58
N ARG A 30 10.14 6.54 -5.66
CA ARG A 30 10.87 7.66 -6.29
C ARG A 30 12.12 8.04 -5.51
N LEU A 31 12.04 8.11 -4.18
CA LEU A 31 13.18 8.42 -3.30
C LEU A 31 14.32 7.42 -3.48
N LEU A 32 14.00 6.14 -3.69
CA LEU A 32 14.96 5.05 -3.88
C LEU A 32 15.35 4.83 -5.35
N HIS A 33 14.88 5.67 -6.28
CA HIS A 33 15.08 5.51 -7.73
C HIS A 33 14.57 4.18 -8.31
N ARG A 34 13.50 3.65 -7.72
CA ARG A 34 12.84 2.38 -8.09
C ARG A 34 11.45 2.57 -8.70
N GLN A 35 11.01 3.80 -8.97
CA GLN A 35 9.66 4.09 -9.47
C GLN A 35 9.28 3.42 -10.79
N TYR A 36 10.26 3.00 -11.59
CA TYR A 36 10.05 2.24 -12.83
C TYR A 36 9.87 0.73 -12.59
N GLN A 37 10.12 0.25 -11.37
CA GLN A 37 10.01 -1.15 -10.98
C GLN A 37 8.92 -1.39 -9.93
N LEU A 38 8.66 -0.40 -9.05
CA LEU A 38 7.84 -0.52 -7.85
C LEU A 38 7.02 0.75 -7.58
N GLY A 39 6.06 0.65 -6.65
CA GLY A 39 5.36 1.78 -6.05
C GLY A 39 4.06 2.20 -6.73
N SER A 40 3.66 1.55 -7.82
CA SER A 40 2.33 1.70 -8.44
C SER A 40 1.99 0.47 -9.29
N ILE A 41 0.71 0.35 -9.64
CA ILE A 41 0.19 -0.74 -10.47
C ILE A 41 0.16 -0.27 -11.93
N GLU A 42 1.20 -0.63 -12.68
CA GLU A 42 1.37 -0.28 -14.09
C GLU A 42 2.04 -1.45 -14.83
N ALA A 43 1.75 -1.61 -16.12
CA ALA A 43 2.36 -2.65 -16.94
C ALA A 43 3.89 -2.54 -16.95
N GLY A 44 4.58 -3.67 -16.83
CA GLY A 44 6.05 -3.75 -16.81
C GLY A 44 6.69 -3.59 -15.43
N LYS A 45 5.94 -3.21 -14.38
CA LYS A 45 6.44 -3.18 -13.00
C LYS A 45 6.36 -4.57 -12.34
N LEU A 46 7.08 -4.73 -11.23
CA LEU A 46 6.98 -5.93 -10.41
C LEU A 46 5.56 -6.06 -9.86
N ALA A 47 5.02 -7.28 -9.91
CA ALA A 47 3.72 -7.60 -9.34
C ALA A 47 3.83 -7.76 -7.81
N ASP A 48 4.01 -6.62 -7.13
CA ASP A 48 4.04 -6.47 -5.67
C ASP A 48 2.75 -5.78 -5.22
N LEU A 49 1.85 -6.56 -4.59
CA LEU A 49 0.46 -6.18 -4.34
C LEU A 49 0.02 -6.67 -2.96
N ILE A 50 -0.89 -5.91 -2.33
CA ILE A 50 -1.64 -6.35 -1.15
C ILE A 50 -3.14 -6.16 -1.40
N ALA A 51 -3.96 -6.96 -0.73
CA ALA A 51 -5.41 -6.75 -0.68
C ALA A 51 -5.89 -6.58 0.76
N VAL A 52 -6.89 -5.72 0.92
CA VAL A 52 -7.48 -5.29 2.19
C VAL A 52 -9.00 -5.47 2.09
N PRO A 53 -9.71 -5.68 3.21
CA PRO A 53 -11.13 -6.09 3.19
C PRO A 53 -12.12 -4.97 2.85
N ALA A 54 -11.68 -3.71 2.84
CA ALA A 54 -12.52 -2.53 2.59
C ALA A 54 -11.74 -1.47 1.82
N ASP A 55 -12.45 -0.47 1.28
CA ASP A 55 -11.85 0.63 0.54
C ASP A 55 -11.02 1.55 1.47
N PRO A 56 -9.69 1.63 1.32
CA PRO A 56 -8.84 2.45 2.17
C PRO A 56 -8.96 3.95 1.90
N PHE A 57 -9.68 4.38 0.85
CA PHE A 57 -9.97 5.79 0.59
C PHE A 57 -11.16 6.30 1.41
N ASP A 58 -12.07 5.40 1.81
CA ASP A 58 -13.18 5.70 2.71
C ASP A 58 -12.78 5.49 4.19
N ASP A 59 -12.07 4.40 4.49
CA ASP A 59 -11.52 4.12 5.82
C ASP A 59 -10.08 3.61 5.75
N ILE A 60 -9.14 4.49 6.08
CA ILE A 60 -7.71 4.18 6.02
C ILE A 60 -7.30 3.03 6.95
N ALA A 61 -8.08 2.72 8.00
CA ALA A 61 -7.76 1.63 8.93
C ALA A 61 -7.76 0.25 8.24
N ALA A 62 -8.45 0.11 7.10
CA ALA A 62 -8.51 -1.12 6.30
C ALA A 62 -7.11 -1.68 5.94
N ILE A 63 -6.11 -0.80 5.76
CA ILE A 63 -4.74 -1.20 5.43
C ILE A 63 -4.01 -1.97 6.54
N THR A 64 -4.53 -1.96 7.77
CA THR A 64 -3.99 -2.76 8.88
C THR A 64 -4.45 -4.22 8.82
N ALA A 65 -5.53 -4.49 8.09
CA ALA A 65 -6.16 -5.81 7.97
C ALA A 65 -5.83 -6.48 6.62
N VAL A 66 -4.56 -6.43 6.20
CA VAL A 66 -4.12 -7.11 4.97
C VAL A 66 -4.38 -8.61 5.07
N HIS A 67 -5.16 -9.18 4.17
CA HIS A 67 -5.48 -10.62 4.14
C HIS A 67 -4.83 -11.35 2.96
N TRP A 68 -4.27 -10.62 2.00
CA TRP A 68 -3.60 -11.19 0.84
C TRP A 68 -2.35 -10.38 0.46
N VAL A 69 -1.28 -11.09 0.10
CA VAL A 69 0.02 -10.49 -0.24
C VAL A 69 0.63 -11.25 -1.42
N MET A 70 1.03 -10.51 -2.46
CA MET A 70 1.84 -10.98 -3.57
C MET A 70 3.14 -10.19 -3.67
N LYS A 71 4.22 -10.89 -4.00
CA LYS A 71 5.54 -10.31 -4.27
C LYS A 71 6.16 -10.97 -5.49
N GLY A 72 6.55 -10.17 -6.48
CA GLY A 72 7.14 -10.62 -7.74
C GLY A 72 6.25 -11.60 -8.49
N GLY A 73 4.92 -11.45 -8.39
CA GLY A 73 3.96 -12.35 -9.04
C GLY A 73 3.66 -13.64 -8.27
N ARG A 74 4.32 -13.90 -7.13
CA ARG A 74 4.05 -15.05 -6.26
C ARG A 74 3.20 -14.63 -5.07
N VAL A 75 2.13 -15.36 -4.79
CA VAL A 75 1.30 -15.17 -3.60
C VAL A 75 2.01 -15.77 -2.38
N TYR A 76 2.12 -14.97 -1.31
CA TYR A 76 2.74 -15.34 -0.03
C TYR A 76 1.74 -15.42 1.12
N ARG A 77 0.64 -14.66 1.04
CA ARG A 77 -0.47 -14.73 1.99
C ARG A 77 -1.77 -14.71 1.20
N SER A 78 -2.70 -15.57 1.60
CA SER A 78 -4.06 -15.62 1.09
C SER A 78 -4.90 -16.26 2.17
N ASP A 79 -5.37 -15.44 3.09
CA ASP A 79 -6.26 -15.92 4.15
C ASP A 79 -7.57 -16.37 3.48
N ALA A 80 -8.08 -17.54 3.87
CA ALA A 80 -9.38 -17.99 3.40
C ALA A 80 -10.46 -17.06 3.97
N ALA A 81 -11.45 -16.71 3.14
CA ALA A 81 -12.61 -15.91 3.55
C ALA A 81 -13.44 -16.63 4.62
#